data_AF-A0A8T2WD97-F1
#
_entry.id   AF-A0A8T2WD97-F1
#
_cell.length_a   1.000
_cell.length_b   1.000
_cell.length_c   1.000
_cell.angle_alpha   90.00
_cell.angle_beta   90.00
_cell.angle_gamma   90.00
#
_symmetry.space_group_name_H-M   'P 1'
#
loop_
_entity.id
_entity.type
_entity.pdbx_description
1 polymer ?
#
loop_
_entity_poly.entity_id
_entity_poly.type
_entity_poly.pdbx_seq_one_letter_code
_entity_poly.pdbx_strand_id
1 'polypeptide(L)'
;MNCRIVCLGGPKSLGARPKISRKPCVAVQGPTQGRFRNAFIAHASDKEEEDMYEYGDEEGAFVVEDEESDLIDYDDPTMRLYLDSADQKQWETWAETGMFYGFTTNPTILKRDNVRCTLQAMRTLARHAFDLEVEELQFQAWGTTWNDLYSCGLDLYELDSRIVVKIPMTQAGVKAAHRLLLDDVPVTFTGVYSTHQVVTALSLGAYYVAPYLGRMNDAGKNGIEEISKMQEIIDMSSAYEGDTRLLVASIRSADEIATLAANGCNTFTISPAIALELVSDPLTMQAAEVFEEHAAEMGALRDQ
;
A
#
# COMPACT_ATOMS: atom_id res chain seq x y z
N MET A 1 42.84 15.78 -17.01
CA MET A 1 42.73 16.97 -16.12
C MET A 1 42.66 16.46 -14.69
N ASN A 2 43.67 16.78 -13.90
CA ASN A 2 43.89 16.25 -12.55
C ASN A 2 42.96 16.91 -11.54
N CYS A 3 42.13 16.12 -10.85
CA CYS A 3 41.41 16.59 -9.67
C CYS A 3 42.22 16.20 -8.41
N ARG A 4 42.77 17.21 -7.73
CA ARG A 4 43.54 17.06 -6.49
C ARG A 4 42.59 16.83 -5.31
N ILE A 5 42.78 15.74 -4.60
CA ILE A 5 42.24 15.52 -3.25
C ILE A 5 43.17 16.25 -2.26
N VAL A 6 42.62 17.22 -1.52
CA VAL A 6 43.33 17.93 -0.45
C VAL A 6 42.99 17.25 0.88
N CYS A 7 43.96 16.52 1.44
CA CYS A 7 43.89 16.02 2.81
C CYS A 7 44.33 17.13 3.78
N LEU A 8 43.43 17.59 4.65
CA LEU A 8 43.76 18.44 5.79
C LEU A 8 44.19 17.56 6.97
N GLY A 9 45.44 17.69 7.39
CA GLY A 9 46.00 17.01 8.55
C GLY A 9 45.58 17.65 9.86
N GLY A 10 45.09 16.84 10.80
CA GLY A 10 44.98 17.17 12.23
C GLY A 10 46.19 16.66 13.02
N PRO A 11 46.59 17.33 14.12
CA PRO A 11 47.78 16.97 14.88
C PRO A 11 47.58 15.76 15.80
N LYS A 12 48.65 14.97 15.92
CA LYS A 12 48.80 13.79 16.79
C LYS A 12 48.81 14.19 18.28
N SER A 13 48.13 13.42 19.13
CA SER A 13 48.69 13.00 20.41
C SER A 13 48.00 11.74 20.97
N LEU A 14 48.78 11.00 21.77
CA LEU A 14 48.61 9.63 22.23
C LEU A 14 47.50 9.43 23.27
N GLY A 15 46.85 8.25 23.25
CA GLY A 15 45.99 7.78 24.34
C GLY A 15 45.36 6.42 24.04
N ALA A 16 45.42 5.51 25.00
CA ALA A 16 45.20 4.06 24.88
C ALA A 16 43.80 3.61 24.41
N ARG A 17 43.76 2.50 23.66
CA ARG A 17 42.54 1.73 23.32
C ARG A 17 42.23 0.67 24.40
N PRO A 18 40.97 0.48 24.81
CA PRO A 18 40.52 -0.78 25.37
C PRO A 18 39.99 -1.71 24.27
N LYS A 19 40.49 -2.96 24.26
CA LYS A 19 40.00 -4.07 23.42
C LYS A 19 38.61 -4.49 23.93
N ILE A 20 37.57 -4.38 23.09
CA ILE A 20 36.30 -5.05 23.33
C ILE A 20 36.29 -6.35 22.53
N SER A 21 36.27 -7.45 23.27
CA SER A 21 36.21 -8.83 22.77
C SER A 21 34.82 -9.09 22.16
N ARG A 22 34.77 -9.37 20.86
CA ARG A 22 33.58 -9.95 20.21
C ARG A 22 33.57 -11.46 20.49
N LYS A 23 32.64 -11.91 21.34
CA LYS A 23 32.25 -13.33 21.37
C LYS A 23 31.35 -13.60 20.15
N PRO A 24 31.47 -14.74 19.47
CA PRO A 24 30.52 -15.14 18.45
C PRO A 24 29.21 -15.56 19.13
N CYS A 25 28.10 -14.89 18.80
CA CYS A 25 26.77 -15.43 19.06
C CYS A 25 26.48 -16.52 18.02
N VAL A 26 26.15 -17.70 18.51
CA VAL A 26 25.61 -18.82 17.74
C VAL A 26 24.21 -18.41 17.28
N ALA A 27 23.99 -18.33 15.97
CA ALA A 27 22.67 -18.13 15.39
C ALA A 27 21.93 -19.47 15.37
N VAL A 28 20.79 -19.53 16.05
CA VAL A 28 19.78 -20.58 15.90
C VAL A 28 18.99 -20.24 14.63
N GLN A 29 19.01 -21.13 13.64
CA GLN A 29 18.25 -20.98 12.41
C GLN A 29 16.76 -21.26 12.67
N GLY A 30 15.93 -20.24 12.43
CA GLY A 30 14.50 -20.37 12.11
C GLY A 30 14.26 -19.75 10.73
N PRO A 31 13.21 -20.14 9.99
CA PRO A 31 13.12 -19.87 8.57
C PRO A 31 12.77 -18.40 8.32
N THR A 32 13.66 -17.67 7.64
CA THR A 32 13.35 -16.35 7.08
C THR A 32 13.43 -16.44 5.57
N GLN A 33 12.27 -16.27 4.92
CA GLN A 33 12.13 -16.11 3.47
C GLN A 33 12.71 -14.76 3.01
N GLY A 34 13.48 -14.84 1.92
CA GLY A 34 13.57 -13.85 0.84
C GLY A 34 13.86 -12.39 1.16
N ARG A 35 15.14 -12.01 1.27
CA ARG A 35 15.62 -10.70 0.80
C ARG A 35 16.88 -10.92 -0.03
N PHE A 36 16.79 -10.64 -1.33
CA PHE A 36 17.89 -10.81 -2.27
C PHE A 36 18.97 -9.73 -2.09
N ARG A 37 20.23 -10.17 -2.14
CA ARG A 37 21.43 -9.35 -2.16
C ARG A 37 21.92 -9.20 -3.60
N ASN A 38 22.24 -7.97 -4.00
CA ASN A 38 23.03 -7.66 -5.18
C ASN A 38 24.38 -8.38 -5.16
N ALA A 39 24.69 -9.13 -6.21
CA ALA A 39 26.02 -9.67 -6.47
C ALA A 39 26.49 -9.24 -7.87
N PHE A 40 27.59 -8.49 -7.88
CA PHE A 40 28.39 -8.14 -9.05
C PHE A 40 28.94 -9.41 -9.72
N ILE A 41 28.76 -9.56 -11.03
CA ILE A 41 29.40 -10.62 -11.81
C ILE A 41 30.80 -10.15 -12.26
N ALA A 42 31.83 -10.89 -11.85
CA ALA A 42 33.15 -10.85 -12.45
C ALA A 42 33.28 -12.03 -13.43
N HIS A 43 33.72 -11.75 -14.66
CA HIS A 43 34.08 -12.75 -15.65
C HIS A 43 35.34 -13.52 -15.24
N ALA A 44 35.29 -14.84 -15.35
CA ALA A 44 36.47 -15.68 -15.49
C ALA A 44 36.20 -16.70 -16.61
N SER A 45 37.18 -16.79 -17.49
CA SER A 45 37.33 -17.76 -18.57
C SER A 45 37.38 -19.19 -18.01
N ASP A 46 36.97 -20.18 -18.82
CA ASP A 46 37.91 -21.15 -19.38
C ASP A 46 37.18 -22.03 -20.43
N LYS A 47 37.90 -22.31 -21.52
CA LYS A 47 37.53 -23.22 -22.62
C LYS A 47 38.39 -24.47 -22.47
N GLU A 48 37.78 -25.63 -22.70
CA GLU A 48 38.30 -26.95 -23.13
C GLU A 48 37.14 -27.94 -22.84
N GLU A 49 36.74 -28.94 -23.63
CA GLU A 49 37.34 -29.74 -24.71
C GLU A 49 36.20 -30.43 -25.50
N GLU A 50 36.47 -30.81 -26.75
CA GLU A 50 35.60 -31.63 -27.60
C GLU A 50 35.63 -33.10 -27.17
N ASP A 51 34.51 -33.83 -27.32
CA ASP A 51 34.55 -35.25 -27.68
C ASP A 51 33.27 -35.72 -28.38
N MET A 52 33.47 -36.55 -29.41
CA MET A 52 32.53 -37.11 -30.37
C MET A 52 31.94 -38.47 -29.92
N TYR A 53 31.03 -39.01 -30.75
CA TYR A 53 30.41 -40.35 -30.79
C TYR A 53 29.09 -40.47 -29.98
N GLU A 54 27.98 -41.06 -30.44
CA GLU A 54 27.69 -42.01 -31.52
C GLU A 54 26.16 -41.99 -31.79
N TYR A 55 25.71 -42.27 -33.03
CA TYR A 55 24.29 -42.41 -33.37
C TYR A 55 23.76 -43.78 -32.93
N GLY A 56 22.66 -43.80 -32.16
CA GLY A 56 21.92 -45.00 -31.78
C GLY A 56 20.42 -44.70 -31.78
N ASP A 57 19.68 -45.51 -32.54
CA ASP A 57 18.24 -45.43 -32.78
C ASP A 57 17.39 -45.84 -31.56
N GLU A 58 16.13 -45.38 -31.60
CA GLU A 58 14.93 -45.90 -30.91
C GLU A 58 14.79 -45.65 -29.38
N GLU A 59 14.02 -44.61 -29.03
CA GLU A 59 12.66 -44.75 -28.49
C GLU A 59 12.00 -43.36 -28.40
N GLY A 60 10.81 -43.23 -28.98
CA GLY A 60 10.06 -41.97 -29.00
C GLY A 60 9.59 -41.57 -27.60
N ALA A 61 10.36 -40.71 -26.94
CA ALA A 61 9.89 -39.94 -25.80
C ALA A 61 9.03 -38.78 -26.31
N PHE A 62 7.72 -38.85 -26.07
CA PHE A 62 6.83 -37.71 -26.16
C PHE A 62 7.38 -36.64 -25.21
N VAL A 63 7.96 -35.57 -25.75
CA VAL A 63 8.14 -34.34 -24.98
C VAL A 63 6.75 -33.77 -24.82
N VAL A 64 6.13 -34.02 -23.67
CA VAL A 64 5.10 -33.12 -23.17
C VAL A 64 5.88 -31.86 -22.86
N GLU A 65 5.78 -30.86 -23.73
CA GLU A 65 6.10 -29.50 -23.32
C GLU A 65 5.13 -29.24 -22.18
N ASP A 66 5.64 -29.29 -20.95
CA ASP A 66 4.95 -28.72 -19.80
C ASP A 66 4.74 -27.25 -20.19
N GLU A 67 3.55 -26.94 -20.68
CA GLU A 67 3.04 -25.58 -20.64
C GLU A 67 3.13 -25.21 -19.15
N GLU A 68 4.19 -24.47 -18.79
CA GLU A 68 4.23 -23.70 -17.55
C GLU A 68 2.94 -22.92 -17.56
N SER A 69 1.94 -23.48 -16.87
CA SER A 69 0.66 -22.85 -16.71
C SER A 69 0.96 -21.46 -16.22
N ASP A 70 0.50 -20.45 -16.96
CA ASP A 70 0.38 -19.07 -16.54
C ASP A 70 -0.50 -19.03 -15.28
N LEU A 71 0.04 -19.52 -14.17
CA LEU A 71 -0.47 -19.34 -12.84
C LEU A 71 -0.25 -17.87 -12.58
N ILE A 72 -1.26 -17.10 -12.96
CA ILE A 72 -1.47 -15.73 -12.52
C ILE A 72 -1.20 -15.73 -11.03
N ASP A 73 -0.11 -15.08 -10.63
CA ASP A 73 0.30 -14.95 -9.26
C ASP A 73 -0.77 -14.14 -8.52
N TYR A 74 -1.53 -14.81 -7.66
CA TYR A 74 -2.71 -14.27 -6.95
C TYR A 74 -2.34 -13.63 -5.60
N ASP A 75 -1.09 -13.18 -5.41
CA ASP A 75 -0.54 -12.79 -4.10
C ASP A 75 -0.87 -11.35 -3.63
N ASP A 76 -1.72 -10.58 -4.34
CA ASP A 76 -2.33 -9.35 -3.82
C ASP A 76 -3.76 -9.20 -4.36
N PRO A 77 -4.81 -9.14 -3.52
CA PRO A 77 -6.17 -8.91 -4.02
C PRO A 77 -6.20 -7.64 -4.86
N THR A 78 -6.69 -7.79 -6.10
CA THR A 78 -6.71 -6.72 -7.09
C THR A 78 -7.44 -5.49 -6.54
N MET A 79 -8.51 -5.67 -5.75
CA MET A 79 -9.34 -4.60 -5.19
C MET A 79 -9.17 -4.43 -3.67
N ARG A 80 -8.98 -3.18 -3.21
CA ARG A 80 -8.91 -2.83 -1.78
C ARG A 80 -9.90 -1.73 -1.43
N LEU A 81 -10.79 -1.99 -0.48
CA LEU A 81 -11.66 -0.97 0.11
C LEU A 81 -11.17 -0.59 1.49
N TYR A 82 -11.20 0.71 1.78
CA TYR A 82 -10.94 1.27 3.09
C TYR A 82 -12.15 2.05 3.60
N LEU A 83 -12.41 1.95 4.90
CA LEU A 83 -13.46 2.76 5.52
C LEU A 83 -12.88 4.10 6.02
N ASP A 84 -13.45 5.20 5.54
CA ASP A 84 -13.02 6.57 5.82
C ASP A 84 -13.73 7.12 7.07
N SER A 85 -13.33 6.61 8.23
CA SER A 85 -13.94 6.86 9.54
C SER A 85 -12.91 6.79 10.67
N ALA A 86 -13.18 7.50 11.76
CA ALA A 86 -12.55 7.31 13.07
C ALA A 86 -13.58 6.95 14.16
N ASP A 87 -14.84 6.72 13.79
CA ASP A 87 -15.86 6.13 14.66
C ASP A 87 -15.67 4.61 14.74
N GLN A 88 -15.26 4.16 15.92
CA GLN A 88 -15.00 2.75 16.23
C GLN A 88 -16.25 1.86 16.07
N LYS A 89 -17.45 2.39 16.31
CA LYS A 89 -18.69 1.60 16.11
C LYS A 89 -18.94 1.28 14.65
N GLN A 90 -18.58 2.22 13.77
CA GLN A 90 -18.65 1.99 12.33
C GLN A 90 -17.58 0.99 11.90
N TRP A 91 -16.39 1.03 12.52
CA TRP A 91 -15.37 0.02 12.27
C TRP A 91 -15.84 -1.38 12.67
N GLU A 92 -16.40 -1.55 13.87
CA GLU A 92 -16.98 -2.82 14.32
C GLU A 92 -18.03 -3.34 13.33
N THR A 93 -19.01 -2.49 12.98
CA THR A 93 -20.11 -2.85 12.07
C THR A 93 -19.62 -3.32 10.70
N TRP A 94 -18.64 -2.60 10.13
CA TRP A 94 -18.18 -2.86 8.77
C TRP A 94 -17.07 -3.89 8.69
N ALA A 95 -16.25 -4.07 9.72
CA ALA A 95 -15.25 -5.13 9.78
C ALA A 95 -15.90 -6.52 9.71
N GLU A 96 -17.06 -6.70 10.35
CA GLU A 96 -17.83 -7.96 10.33
C GLU A 96 -18.21 -8.41 8.90
N THR A 97 -18.27 -7.48 7.94
CA THR A 97 -18.59 -7.83 6.54
C THR A 97 -17.43 -8.48 5.79
N GLY A 98 -16.19 -8.33 6.27
CA GLY A 98 -14.97 -8.77 5.56
C GLY A 98 -14.64 -7.98 4.29
N MET A 99 -15.39 -6.92 3.97
CA MET A 99 -15.22 -6.13 2.73
C MET A 99 -14.02 -5.18 2.75
N PHE A 100 -13.59 -4.75 3.96
CA PHE A 100 -12.59 -3.70 4.11
C PHE A 100 -11.20 -4.26 4.42
N TYR A 101 -10.24 -3.92 3.56
CA TYR A 101 -8.82 -4.20 3.77
C TYR A 101 -8.25 -3.40 4.95
N GLY A 102 -8.76 -2.19 5.17
CA GLY A 102 -8.22 -1.29 6.17
C GLY A 102 -9.13 -0.10 6.47
N PHE A 103 -8.63 0.79 7.30
CA PHE A 103 -9.31 2.06 7.60
C PHE A 103 -8.42 3.25 7.26
N THR A 104 -9.04 4.37 6.90
CA THR A 104 -8.32 5.62 6.76
C THR A 104 -8.92 6.72 7.61
N THR A 105 -8.03 7.56 8.11
CA THR A 105 -8.41 8.77 8.83
C THR A 105 -7.72 10.00 8.22
N ASN A 106 -8.12 11.16 8.73
CA ASN A 106 -7.42 12.43 8.59
C ASN A 106 -7.98 13.41 9.64
N PRO A 107 -7.35 14.58 9.89
CA PRO A 107 -7.83 15.53 10.89
C PRO A 107 -9.29 16.01 10.69
N THR A 108 -9.79 16.05 9.45
CA THR A 108 -11.19 16.41 9.19
C THR A 108 -12.14 15.31 9.65
N ILE A 109 -11.78 14.04 9.43
CA ILE A 109 -12.53 12.87 9.89
C ILE A 109 -12.50 12.75 11.40
N LEU A 110 -11.32 12.88 12.01
CA LEU A 110 -11.17 12.89 13.47
C LEU A 110 -12.10 13.94 14.09
N LYS A 111 -12.16 15.14 13.50
CA LYS A 111 -13.08 16.19 13.94
C LYS A 111 -14.55 15.80 13.76
N ARG A 112 -14.93 15.24 12.61
CA ARG A 112 -16.29 14.79 12.31
C ARG A 112 -16.77 13.74 13.32
N ASP A 113 -15.89 12.79 13.64
CA ASP A 113 -16.19 11.63 14.49
C ASP A 113 -15.85 11.92 15.97
N ASN A 114 -15.61 13.18 16.30
CA ASN A 114 -15.35 13.67 17.66
C ASN A 114 -14.17 13.00 18.39
N VAL A 115 -13.13 12.62 17.62
CA VAL A 115 -11.87 12.08 18.12
C VAL A 115 -10.81 13.18 18.18
N ARG A 116 -10.09 13.26 19.31
CA ARG A 116 -8.99 14.22 19.44
C ARG A 116 -7.82 13.83 18.55
N CYS A 117 -7.20 14.81 17.90
CA CYS A 117 -5.95 14.61 17.15
C CYS A 117 -4.75 14.62 18.11
N THR A 118 -4.51 13.49 18.79
CA THR A 118 -3.35 13.29 19.69
C THR A 118 -2.78 11.90 19.50
N LEU A 119 -1.48 11.72 19.78
CA LEU A 119 -0.83 10.41 19.67
C LEU A 119 -1.50 9.35 20.55
N GLN A 120 -1.99 9.72 21.73
CA GLN A 120 -2.71 8.79 22.60
C GLN A 120 -4.04 8.33 21.99
N ALA A 121 -4.77 9.21 21.30
CA ALA A 121 -5.98 8.82 20.59
C ALA A 121 -5.66 7.92 19.38
N MET A 122 -4.62 8.24 18.62
CA MET A 122 -4.17 7.40 17.49
C MET A 122 -3.76 6.01 17.96
N ARG A 123 -3.09 5.90 19.12
CA ARG A 123 -2.75 4.62 19.75
C ARG A 123 -3.97 3.78 20.10
N THR A 124 -5.02 4.41 20.64
CA THR A 124 -6.28 3.70 20.94
C THR A 124 -6.96 3.23 19.66
N LEU A 125 -7.01 4.09 18.63
CA LEU A 125 -7.56 3.74 17.33
C LEU A 125 -6.77 2.60 16.68
N ALA A 126 -5.44 2.66 16.67
CA ALA A 126 -4.60 1.61 16.08
C ALA A 126 -4.88 0.24 16.71
N ARG A 127 -4.86 0.15 18.05
CA ARG A 127 -5.17 -1.11 18.74
C ARG A 127 -6.54 -1.65 18.35
N HIS A 128 -7.56 -0.79 18.41
CA HIS A 128 -8.92 -1.23 18.12
C HIS A 128 -9.09 -1.66 16.66
N ALA A 129 -8.53 -0.92 15.69
CA ALA A 129 -8.56 -1.32 14.28
C ALA A 129 -7.94 -2.70 14.07
N PHE A 130 -6.79 -2.95 14.70
CA PHE A 130 -6.08 -4.21 14.53
C PHE A 130 -6.62 -5.38 15.36
N ASP A 131 -7.35 -5.11 16.44
CA ASP A 131 -8.17 -6.11 17.14
C ASP A 131 -9.35 -6.57 16.26
N LEU A 132 -9.76 -5.77 15.27
CA LEU A 132 -10.74 -6.12 14.24
C LEU A 132 -10.09 -6.80 13.01
N GLU A 133 -8.83 -7.22 13.12
CA GLU A 133 -8.11 -8.00 12.11
C GLU A 133 -8.00 -7.33 10.71
N VAL A 134 -8.07 -5.99 10.63
CA VAL A 134 -7.77 -5.29 9.38
C VAL A 134 -6.28 -5.27 9.07
N GLU A 135 -5.94 -5.23 7.79
CA GLU A 135 -4.56 -5.33 7.32
C GLU A 135 -3.80 -4.00 7.43
N GLU A 136 -4.49 -2.87 7.29
CA GLU A 136 -3.85 -1.56 7.22
C GLU A 136 -4.67 -0.44 7.87
N LEU A 137 -3.97 0.52 8.49
CA LEU A 137 -4.57 1.73 9.03
C LEU A 137 -3.78 2.97 8.58
N GLN A 138 -4.46 3.94 7.98
CA GLN A 138 -3.80 5.16 7.53
C GLN A 138 -4.10 6.38 8.42
N PHE A 139 -3.04 6.98 8.99
CA PHE A 139 -3.10 8.24 9.75
C PHE A 139 -2.40 9.36 9.01
N GLN A 140 -2.96 10.57 9.06
CA GLN A 140 -2.27 11.73 8.50
C GLN A 140 -1.41 12.44 9.54
N ALA A 141 -0.13 12.66 9.21
CA ALA A 141 0.75 13.48 10.02
C ALA A 141 0.31 14.95 10.04
N TRP A 142 0.61 15.64 11.13
CA TRP A 142 0.27 17.05 11.32
C TRP A 142 1.51 17.87 11.72
N GLY A 143 1.47 19.18 11.44
CA GLY A 143 2.59 20.09 11.65
C GLY A 143 2.63 21.20 10.61
N THR A 144 3.50 22.20 10.79
CA THR A 144 3.65 23.31 9.85
C THR A 144 4.96 23.25 9.06
N THR A 145 5.96 22.51 9.57
CA THR A 145 7.26 22.32 8.92
C THR A 145 7.45 20.87 8.46
N TRP A 146 8.41 20.66 7.55
CA TRP A 146 8.79 19.30 7.13
C TRP A 146 9.29 18.45 8.30
N ASN A 147 9.93 19.08 9.31
CA ASN A 147 10.45 18.38 10.48
C ASN A 147 9.31 17.92 11.39
N ASP A 148 8.29 18.76 11.59
CA ASP A 148 7.10 18.38 12.36
C ASP A 148 6.37 17.20 11.70
N LEU A 149 6.19 17.25 10.37
CA LEU A 149 5.54 16.17 9.62
C LEU A 149 6.34 14.87 9.68
N TYR A 150 7.66 14.94 9.58
CA TYR A 150 8.55 13.78 9.69
C TYR A 150 8.49 13.17 11.10
N SER A 151 8.69 13.98 12.16
CA SER A 151 8.65 13.49 13.55
C SER A 151 7.27 12.92 13.90
N CYS A 152 6.19 13.61 13.52
CA CYS A 152 4.84 13.09 13.70
C CYS A 152 4.61 11.78 12.92
N GLY A 153 5.16 11.67 11.70
CA GLY A 153 5.05 10.45 10.90
C GLY A 153 5.73 9.25 11.56
N LEU A 154 6.94 9.45 12.10
CA LEU A 154 7.62 8.42 12.87
C LEU A 154 6.82 8.02 14.12
N ASP A 155 6.37 8.99 14.91
CA ASP A 155 5.56 8.73 16.11
C ASP A 155 4.29 7.91 15.79
N LEU A 156 3.66 8.17 14.64
CA LEU A 156 2.49 7.42 14.18
C LEU A 156 2.83 6.00 13.75
N TYR A 157 3.92 5.81 12.99
CA TYR A 157 4.35 4.51 12.51
C TYR A 157 4.83 3.59 13.66
N GLU A 158 5.48 4.16 14.67
CA GLU A 158 5.92 3.41 15.87
C GLU A 158 4.76 2.79 16.67
N LEU A 159 3.51 3.18 16.41
CA LEU A 159 2.35 2.59 17.09
C LEU A 159 2.07 1.14 16.63
N ASP A 160 2.29 0.83 15.35
CA ASP A 160 2.14 -0.51 14.75
C ASP A 160 2.72 -0.49 13.32
N SER A 161 3.39 -1.56 12.89
CA SER A 161 4.03 -1.65 11.56
C SER A 161 3.06 -1.68 10.37
N ARG A 162 1.77 -1.95 10.61
CA ARG A 162 0.70 -1.90 9.60
C ARG A 162 0.16 -0.49 9.34
N ILE A 163 0.72 0.53 9.99
CA ILE A 163 0.30 1.92 9.78
C ILE A 163 0.97 2.48 8.53
N VAL A 164 0.19 3.16 7.70
CA VAL A 164 0.70 3.98 6.58
C VAL A 164 0.50 5.46 6.88
N VAL A 165 1.56 6.24 6.73
CA VAL A 165 1.56 7.66 7.10
C VAL A 165 1.13 8.51 5.92
N LYS A 166 0.00 9.21 6.06
CA LYS A 166 -0.50 10.16 5.08
C LYS A 166 0.22 11.50 5.23
N ILE A 167 0.87 11.96 4.16
CA ILE A 167 1.60 13.21 4.09
C ILE A 167 0.96 14.13 3.03
N PRO A 168 0.62 15.39 3.35
CA PRO A 168 0.08 16.31 2.35
C PRO A 168 1.04 16.53 1.18
N MET A 169 0.56 16.46 -0.06
CA MET A 169 1.36 16.71 -1.27
C MET A 169 1.73 18.19 -1.44
N THR A 170 2.72 18.62 -0.66
CA THR A 170 3.26 19.98 -0.58
C THR A 170 4.78 19.92 -0.59
N GLN A 171 5.49 21.02 -0.82
CA GLN A 171 6.96 21.01 -0.77
C GLN A 171 7.52 20.52 0.58
N ALA A 172 6.93 20.95 1.70
CA ALA A 172 7.31 20.47 3.03
C ALA A 172 6.98 18.99 3.21
N GLY A 173 5.81 18.55 2.72
CA GLY A 173 5.40 17.15 2.76
C GLY A 173 6.30 16.24 1.93
N VAL A 174 6.66 16.62 0.71
CA VAL A 174 7.60 15.89 -0.16
C VAL A 174 8.95 15.67 0.54
N LYS A 175 9.45 16.70 1.22
CA LYS A 175 10.69 16.58 2.01
C LYS A 175 10.53 15.64 3.20
N ALA A 176 9.41 15.68 3.90
CA ALA A 176 9.12 14.79 5.02
C ALA A 176 8.96 13.33 4.55
N ALA A 177 8.18 13.11 3.50
CA ALA A 177 7.95 11.81 2.88
C ALA A 177 9.25 11.17 2.40
N HIS A 178 10.14 11.92 1.74
CA HIS A 178 11.44 11.40 1.35
C HIS A 178 12.24 10.85 2.54
N ARG A 179 12.18 11.52 3.70
CA ARG A 179 12.86 11.05 4.92
C ARG A 179 12.18 9.82 5.51
N LEU A 180 10.85 9.82 5.59
CA LEU A 180 10.07 8.66 6.05
C LEU A 180 10.35 7.41 5.20
N LEU A 181 10.36 7.55 3.87
CA LEU A 181 10.63 6.45 2.95
C LEU A 181 12.07 5.92 3.05
N LEU A 182 13.06 6.78 3.34
CA LEU A 182 14.43 6.35 3.64
C LEU A 182 14.55 5.57 4.96
N ASP A 183 13.60 5.77 5.87
CA ASP A 183 13.49 5.06 7.14
C ASP A 183 12.52 3.86 7.05
N ASP A 184 12.22 3.39 5.82
CA ASP A 184 11.31 2.28 5.51
C ASP A 184 9.87 2.47 6.03
N VAL A 185 9.42 3.73 6.23
CA VAL A 185 8.05 4.05 6.64
C VAL A 185 7.17 4.21 5.39
N PRO A 186 6.08 3.42 5.24
CA PRO A 186 5.19 3.53 4.09
C PRO A 186 4.42 4.85 4.13
N VAL A 187 4.38 5.52 2.97
CA VAL A 187 3.77 6.85 2.83
C VAL A 187 2.65 6.85 1.81
N THR A 188 1.54 7.49 2.19
CA THR A 188 0.49 7.94 1.28
C THR A 188 0.60 9.42 1.05
N PHE A 189 0.80 9.88 -0.18
CA PHE A 189 0.62 11.29 -0.48
C PHE A 189 -0.86 11.65 -0.54
N THR A 190 -1.32 12.54 0.34
CA THR A 190 -2.74 12.91 0.47
C THR A 190 -3.01 14.35 0.03
N GLY A 191 -4.27 14.65 -0.31
CA GLY A 191 -4.64 15.98 -0.80
C GLY A 191 -4.10 16.26 -2.20
N VAL A 192 -4.20 15.27 -3.08
CA VAL A 192 -3.78 15.35 -4.47
C VAL A 192 -4.96 15.77 -5.34
N TYR A 193 -4.72 16.70 -6.25
CA TYR A 193 -5.77 17.34 -7.06
C TYR A 193 -5.38 17.53 -8.54
N SER A 194 -4.18 17.10 -8.94
CA SER A 194 -3.70 17.28 -10.32
C SER A 194 -2.79 16.14 -10.74
N THR A 195 -2.95 15.68 -11.97
CA THR A 195 -2.24 14.51 -12.51
C THR A 195 -0.71 14.56 -12.33
N HIS A 196 -0.08 15.74 -12.51
CA HIS A 196 1.37 15.90 -12.37
C HIS A 196 1.92 15.60 -10.96
N GLN A 197 1.08 15.61 -9.92
CA GLN A 197 1.49 15.27 -8.57
C GLN A 197 1.81 13.76 -8.43
N VAL A 198 1.19 12.89 -9.24
CA VAL A 198 1.50 11.45 -9.26
C VAL A 198 2.95 11.20 -9.66
N VAL A 199 3.48 11.95 -10.63
CA VAL A 199 4.90 11.85 -11.04
C VAL A 199 5.83 12.10 -9.86
N THR A 200 5.49 13.06 -8.99
CA THR A 200 6.28 13.33 -7.76
C THR A 200 6.24 12.13 -6.82
N ALA A 201 5.06 11.54 -6.60
CA ALA A 201 4.90 10.40 -5.71
C ALA A 201 5.66 9.16 -6.20
N LEU A 202 5.55 8.86 -7.50
CA LEU A 202 6.28 7.78 -8.15
C LEU A 202 7.80 7.98 -8.05
N SER A 203 8.30 9.21 -8.28
CA SER A 203 9.74 9.49 -8.20
C SER A 203 10.35 9.26 -6.81
N LEU A 204 9.52 9.23 -5.77
CA LEU A 204 9.93 8.97 -4.40
C LEU A 204 9.70 7.52 -3.95
N GLY A 205 8.97 6.72 -4.72
CA GLY A 205 8.54 5.38 -4.29
C GLY A 205 7.50 5.42 -3.18
N ALA A 206 6.55 6.37 -3.23
CA ALA A 206 5.44 6.39 -2.28
C ALA A 206 4.54 5.15 -2.47
N TYR A 207 3.98 4.63 -1.39
CA TYR A 207 3.09 3.45 -1.46
C TYR A 207 1.74 3.81 -2.07
N TYR A 208 1.20 4.98 -1.72
CA TYR A 208 -0.08 5.43 -2.24
C TYR A 208 -0.08 6.90 -2.65
N VAL A 209 -0.99 7.21 -3.57
CA VAL A 209 -1.39 8.58 -3.91
C VAL A 209 -2.89 8.69 -3.72
N ALA A 210 -3.36 9.63 -2.90
CA ALA A 210 -4.78 9.80 -2.59
C ALA A 210 -5.37 11.05 -3.27
N PRO A 211 -5.89 10.92 -4.51
CA PRO A 211 -6.63 11.99 -5.17
C PRO A 211 -8.03 12.17 -4.56
N TYR A 212 -8.48 13.41 -4.44
CA TYR A 212 -9.76 13.74 -3.81
C TYR A 212 -10.82 14.05 -4.87
N LEU A 213 -11.54 13.02 -5.33
CA LEU A 213 -12.49 13.07 -6.45
C LEU A 213 -13.55 14.17 -6.27
N GLY A 214 -14.38 14.06 -5.23
CA GLY A 214 -15.49 14.98 -5.00
C GLY A 214 -15.03 16.44 -4.82
N ARG A 215 -13.84 16.67 -4.26
CA ARG A 215 -13.28 18.02 -4.13
C ARG A 215 -12.76 18.58 -5.45
N MET A 216 -12.25 17.73 -6.35
CA MET A 216 -11.94 18.16 -7.72
C MET A 216 -13.21 18.56 -8.46
N ASN A 217 -14.28 17.77 -8.31
CA ASN A 217 -15.59 18.05 -8.90
C ASN A 217 -16.17 19.38 -8.35
N ASP A 218 -16.10 19.63 -7.04
CA ASP A 218 -16.51 20.91 -6.44
C ASP A 218 -15.76 22.12 -7.00
N ALA A 219 -14.50 21.92 -7.36
CA ALA A 219 -13.66 22.96 -7.95
C ALA A 219 -13.88 23.13 -9.46
N GLY A 220 -14.87 22.46 -10.04
CA GLY A 220 -15.20 22.54 -11.46
C GLY A 220 -14.26 21.75 -12.38
N LYS A 221 -13.46 20.83 -11.83
CA LYS A 221 -12.65 19.89 -12.63
C LYS A 221 -13.46 18.66 -12.99
N ASN A 222 -13.06 17.99 -14.07
CA ASN A 222 -13.49 16.62 -14.35
C ASN A 222 -12.63 15.65 -13.52
N GLY A 223 -13.07 15.35 -12.30
CA GLY A 223 -12.30 14.53 -11.37
C GLY A 223 -12.11 13.09 -11.85
N ILE A 224 -13.10 12.50 -12.54
CA ILE A 224 -12.98 11.15 -13.12
C ILE A 224 -11.87 11.13 -14.16
N GLU A 225 -11.86 12.08 -15.10
CA GLU A 225 -10.83 12.14 -16.13
C GLU A 225 -9.42 12.40 -15.56
N GLU A 226 -9.30 13.27 -14.56
CA GLU A 226 -8.01 13.49 -13.88
C GLU A 226 -7.51 12.20 -13.20
N ILE A 227 -8.38 11.47 -12.50
CA ILE A 227 -8.00 10.23 -11.81
C ILE A 227 -7.69 9.11 -12.80
N SER A 228 -8.43 8.98 -13.90
CA SER A 228 -8.10 8.01 -14.95
C SER A 228 -6.71 8.27 -15.53
N LYS A 229 -6.35 9.54 -15.81
CA LYS A 229 -4.99 9.89 -16.26
C LYS A 229 -3.93 9.60 -15.22
N MET A 230 -4.24 9.80 -13.93
CA MET A 230 -3.35 9.40 -12.84
C MET A 230 -3.11 7.88 -12.84
N GLN A 231 -4.17 7.09 -13.04
CA GLN A 231 -4.09 5.63 -13.09
C GLN A 231 -3.25 5.16 -14.29
N GLU A 232 -3.49 5.72 -15.48
CA GLU A 232 -2.70 5.43 -16.68
C GLU A 232 -1.20 5.69 -16.48
N ILE A 233 -0.83 6.78 -15.79
CA ILE A 233 0.57 7.07 -15.46
C ILE A 233 1.16 6.01 -14.53
N ILE A 234 0.40 5.58 -13.52
CA ILE A 234 0.84 4.53 -12.60
C ILE A 234 1.04 3.22 -13.36
N ASP A 235 0.07 2.81 -14.18
CA ASP A 235 0.14 1.55 -14.95
C ASP A 235 1.31 1.53 -15.94
N MET A 236 1.64 2.67 -16.55
CA MET A 236 2.82 2.78 -17.42
C MET A 236 4.14 2.78 -16.63
N SER A 237 4.11 3.19 -15.36
CA SER A 237 5.28 3.25 -14.48
C SER A 237 5.56 1.96 -13.72
N SER A 238 4.56 1.11 -13.49
CA SER A 238 4.70 -0.17 -12.78
C SER A 238 5.52 -1.20 -13.56
N ALA A 239 5.78 -0.98 -14.85
CA ALA A 239 6.84 -1.67 -15.60
C ALA A 239 8.27 -1.39 -15.05
N TYR A 240 8.41 -0.41 -14.15
CA TYR A 240 9.62 -0.03 -13.44
C TYR A 240 9.43 -0.21 -11.92
N GLU A 241 9.43 -1.45 -11.43
CA GLU A 241 9.71 -1.84 -10.03
C GLU A 241 8.94 -1.07 -8.91
N GLY A 242 7.75 -0.52 -9.18
CA GLY A 242 7.02 0.33 -8.22
C GLY A 242 5.61 -0.15 -7.90
N ASP A 243 5.34 -0.44 -6.63
CA ASP A 243 4.03 -0.86 -6.10
C ASP A 243 3.10 0.33 -5.74
N THR A 244 3.32 1.52 -6.31
CA THR A 244 2.52 2.70 -5.99
C THR A 244 1.08 2.52 -6.47
N ARG A 245 0.09 2.71 -5.58
CA ARG A 245 -1.35 2.58 -5.90
C ARG A 245 -2.10 3.91 -5.74
N LEU A 246 -3.15 4.13 -6.53
CA LEU A 246 -4.11 5.20 -6.23
C LEU A 246 -5.04 4.78 -5.10
N LEU A 247 -5.09 5.53 -4.00
CA LEU A 247 -6.11 5.43 -2.97
C LEU A 247 -7.18 6.50 -3.22
N VAL A 248 -8.10 6.23 -4.13
CA VAL A 248 -9.13 7.20 -4.52
C VAL A 248 -9.99 7.55 -3.30
N ALA A 249 -10.09 8.84 -3.00
CA ALA A 249 -10.76 9.34 -1.81
C ALA A 249 -11.81 10.42 -2.16
N SER A 250 -12.59 10.84 -1.15
CA SER A 250 -13.61 11.88 -1.30
C SER A 250 -14.70 11.52 -2.33
N ILE A 251 -15.09 10.26 -2.39
CA ILE A 251 -16.12 9.70 -3.28
C ILE A 251 -17.52 10.02 -2.75
N ARG A 252 -18.48 10.23 -3.65
CA ARG A 252 -19.84 10.72 -3.34
C ARG A 252 -20.98 9.77 -3.74
N SER A 253 -20.71 8.79 -4.59
CA SER A 253 -21.66 7.74 -4.92
C SER A 253 -20.96 6.43 -5.23
N ALA A 254 -21.69 5.32 -5.16
CA ALA A 254 -21.21 4.01 -5.56
C ALA A 254 -20.89 3.94 -7.07
N ASP A 255 -21.64 4.68 -7.91
CA ASP A 255 -21.41 4.75 -9.35
C ASP A 255 -20.05 5.35 -9.72
N GLU A 256 -19.55 6.32 -8.93
CA GLU A 256 -18.21 6.87 -9.12
C GLU A 256 -17.12 5.79 -8.90
N ILE A 257 -17.33 4.88 -7.95
CA ILE A 257 -16.43 3.74 -7.69
C ILE A 257 -16.45 2.80 -8.88
N ALA A 258 -17.64 2.39 -9.34
CA ALA A 258 -17.78 1.49 -10.48
C ALA A 258 -17.13 2.07 -11.75
N THR A 259 -17.33 3.36 -12.00
CA THR A 259 -16.74 4.07 -13.15
C THR A 259 -15.21 4.08 -13.07
N LEU A 260 -14.63 4.40 -11.91
CA LEU A 260 -13.18 4.44 -11.75
C LEU A 260 -12.57 3.04 -11.74
N ALA A 261 -13.27 2.05 -11.19
CA ALA A 261 -12.87 0.65 -11.22
C ALA A 261 -12.81 0.12 -12.67
N ALA A 262 -13.79 0.48 -13.49
CA ALA A 262 -13.76 0.18 -14.92
C ALA A 262 -12.59 0.87 -15.66
N ASN A 263 -12.04 1.95 -15.09
CA ASN A 263 -10.85 2.64 -15.58
C ASN A 263 -9.54 2.17 -14.91
N GLY A 264 -9.54 1.02 -14.24
CA GLY A 264 -8.35 0.40 -13.65
C GLY A 264 -8.02 0.83 -12.21
N CYS A 265 -8.72 1.81 -11.64
CA CYS A 265 -8.53 2.15 -10.23
C CYS A 265 -8.98 0.99 -9.35
N ASN A 266 -8.17 0.60 -8.39
CA ASN A 266 -8.44 -0.63 -7.65
C ASN A 266 -8.38 -0.48 -6.12
N THR A 267 -8.16 0.75 -5.65
CA THR A 267 -8.03 1.01 -4.22
C THR A 267 -8.81 2.28 -3.87
N PHE A 268 -9.78 2.15 -2.96
CA PHE A 268 -10.73 3.21 -2.66
C PHE A 268 -10.87 3.38 -1.15
N THR A 269 -11.00 4.62 -0.69
CA THR A 269 -11.45 4.91 0.68
C THR A 269 -12.79 5.65 0.67
N ILE A 270 -13.77 5.08 1.37
CA ILE A 270 -15.17 5.46 1.25
C ILE A 270 -15.80 5.69 2.62
N SER A 271 -16.74 6.63 2.70
CA SER A 271 -17.46 6.87 3.95
C SER A 271 -18.44 5.72 4.27
N PRO A 272 -18.87 5.55 5.54
CA PRO A 272 -19.90 4.56 5.89
C PRO A 272 -21.20 4.68 5.09
N ALA A 273 -21.56 5.89 4.64
CA ALA A 273 -22.74 6.09 3.82
C ALA A 273 -22.59 5.48 2.41
N ILE A 274 -21.40 5.64 1.81
CA ILE A 274 -21.09 5.05 0.50
C ILE A 274 -20.90 3.53 0.62
N ALA A 275 -20.32 3.06 1.73
CA ALA A 275 -20.25 1.64 2.04
C ALA A 275 -21.65 0.99 2.07
N LEU A 276 -22.64 1.67 2.67
CA LEU A 276 -24.03 1.22 2.65
C LEU A 276 -24.62 1.23 1.23
N GLU A 277 -24.37 2.29 0.48
CA GLU A 277 -24.85 2.42 -0.91
C GLU A 277 -24.37 1.27 -1.80
N LEU A 278 -23.12 0.80 -1.64
CA LEU A 278 -22.57 -0.33 -2.39
C LEU A 278 -23.37 -1.63 -2.26
N VAL A 279 -24.09 -1.83 -1.16
CA VAL A 279 -24.81 -3.07 -0.85
C VAL A 279 -26.33 -2.89 -0.73
N SER A 280 -26.86 -1.71 -1.10
CA SER A 280 -28.27 -1.35 -0.87
C SER A 280 -29.04 -1.01 -2.14
N ASP A 281 -28.89 -1.83 -3.19
CA ASP A 281 -29.68 -1.67 -4.42
C ASP A 281 -31.16 -2.05 -4.19
N PRO A 282 -32.14 -1.18 -4.52
CA PRO A 282 -33.56 -1.46 -4.27
C PRO A 282 -34.11 -2.71 -4.96
N LEU A 283 -33.65 -3.02 -6.18
CA LEU A 283 -34.11 -4.20 -6.91
C LEU A 283 -33.54 -5.47 -6.27
N THR A 284 -32.31 -5.40 -5.77
CA THR A 284 -31.68 -6.50 -5.01
C THR A 284 -32.45 -6.78 -3.72
N MET A 285 -32.82 -5.75 -2.97
CA MET A 285 -33.60 -5.92 -1.74
C MET A 285 -34.97 -6.56 -2.01
N GLN A 286 -35.67 -6.08 -3.05
CA GLN A 286 -36.94 -6.66 -3.48
C GLN A 286 -36.79 -8.12 -3.92
N ALA A 287 -35.74 -8.43 -4.69
CA ALA A 287 -35.49 -9.80 -5.13
C ALA A 287 -35.20 -10.74 -3.95
N ALA A 288 -34.42 -10.28 -2.96
CA ALA A 288 -34.12 -11.05 -1.77
C ALA A 288 -35.37 -11.41 -0.95
N GLU A 289 -36.29 -10.45 -0.78
CA GLU A 289 -37.58 -10.69 -0.13
C GLU A 289 -38.41 -11.76 -0.87
N VAL A 290 -38.52 -11.64 -2.19
CA VAL A 290 -39.25 -12.61 -3.04
C VAL A 290 -38.61 -14.01 -2.97
N PHE A 291 -37.28 -14.11 -2.90
CA PHE A 291 -36.60 -15.39 -2.77
C PHE A 291 -36.94 -16.10 -1.45
N GLU A 292 -36.97 -15.36 -0.33
CA GLU A 292 -37.33 -15.91 0.97
C GLU A 292 -38.81 -16.29 1.04
N GLU A 293 -39.71 -15.50 0.45
CA GLU A 293 -41.13 -15.83 0.35
C GLU A 293 -41.35 -17.16 -0.39
N HIS A 294 -40.78 -17.31 -1.58
CA HIS A 294 -40.92 -18.55 -2.35
C HIS A 294 -40.23 -19.75 -1.67
N ALA A 295 -39.07 -19.56 -1.03
CA ALA A 295 -38.40 -20.62 -0.27
C ALA A 295 -39.28 -21.13 0.88
N ALA A 296 -39.95 -20.21 1.59
CA ALA A 296 -40.89 -20.55 2.66
C ALA A 296 -42.12 -21.31 2.13
N GLU A 297 -42.71 -20.88 1.01
CA GLU A 297 -43.83 -21.57 0.35
C GLU A 297 -43.46 -23.00 -0.07
N MET A 298 -42.21 -23.23 -0.47
CA MET A 298 -41.70 -24.54 -0.85
C MET A 298 -41.29 -25.42 0.33
N GLY A 299 -41.41 -24.93 1.57
CA GLY A 299 -41.05 -25.68 2.77
C GLY A 299 -39.54 -25.85 2.94
N ALA A 300 -38.74 -24.85 2.56
CA ALA A 300 -37.31 -24.85 2.81
C ALA A 300 -37.03 -25.05 4.32
N LEU A 301 -36.47 -26.21 4.67
CA LEU A 301 -35.99 -26.53 6.00
C LEU A 301 -34.47 -26.48 5.98
N ARG A 302 -33.87 -25.77 6.93
CA ARG A 302 -32.45 -25.95 7.26
C ARG A 302 -32.37 -27.11 8.25
N ASP A 303 -31.53 -28.10 7.96
CA ASP A 303 -31.17 -29.09 8.98
C ASP A 303 -30.56 -28.32 10.16
N GLN A 304 -31.18 -28.44 11.33
CA GLN A 304 -30.76 -27.75 12.56
C GLN A 304 -29.49 -28.37 13.13
#